data_AF-A0A534NNQ2-F1
#
_entry.id   AF-A0A534NNQ2-F1
#
_cell.length_a   1.000
_cell.length_b   1.000
_cell.length_c   1.000
_cell.angle_alpha   90.00
_cell.angle_beta   90.00
_cell.angle_gamma   90.00
#
_symmetry.space_group_name_H-M   'P 1'
#
loop_
_entity.id
_entity.type
_entity.pdbx_description
1 polymer ?
#
loop_
_entity_poly.entity_id
_entity_poly.type
_entity_poly.pdbx_seq_one_letter_code
_entity_poly.pdbx_strand_id
1 'polypeptide(L)' 'MEIDVDVGDRVIHVQHSYPHYDIDFRVYRCKLMRGDIDHKKVHDHRWVSPQEMDQYEFPAADEKTVAQLLDLTH' A
#
# COMPACT_ATOMS: atom_id res chain seq x y z
N MET A 1 -20.06 -10.67 -2.15
CA MET A 1 -20.34 -9.23 -2.01
C MET A 1 -19.06 -8.49 -2.35
N GLU A 2 -19.14 -7.35 -3.02
CA GLU A 2 -17.98 -6.52 -3.38
C GLU A 2 -17.82 -5.39 -2.35
N ILE A 3 -16.59 -4.94 -2.15
CA ILE A 3 -16.28 -3.79 -1.28
C ILE A 3 -16.61 -2.48 -2.00
N ASP A 4 -16.97 -1.46 -1.23
CA ASP A 4 -17.13 -0.09 -1.70
C ASP A 4 -16.00 0.76 -1.12
N VAL A 5 -15.26 1.47 -1.97
CA VAL A 5 -14.06 2.21 -1.61
C VAL A 5 -14.14 3.61 -2.18
N ASP A 6 -14.01 4.60 -1.30
CA ASP A 6 -13.80 5.99 -1.69
C ASP A 6 -12.30 6.21 -1.95
N VAL A 7 -11.95 6.56 -3.19
CA VAL A 7 -10.57 6.74 -3.63
C VAL A 7 -10.27 8.24 -3.66
N GLY A 8 -9.40 8.68 -2.75
CA GLY A 8 -8.93 10.05 -2.66
C GLY A 8 -7.65 10.32 -3.46
N ASP A 9 -6.86 11.27 -2.96
CA ASP A 9 -5.66 11.75 -3.65
C ASP A 9 -4.55 10.69 -3.75
N ARG A 10 -3.75 10.83 -4.81
CA ARG A 10 -2.48 10.09 -4.95
C ARG A 10 -1.47 10.66 -3.97
N VAL A 11 -1.05 9.84 -3.01
CA VAL A 11 -0.09 10.23 -1.97
C VAL A 11 1.36 9.97 -2.39
N ILE A 12 1.61 8.92 -3.18
CA ILE A 12 2.96 8.52 -3.60
C ILE A 12 2.96 8.14 -5.07
N HIS A 13 4.03 8.54 -5.77
CA HIS A 13 4.31 8.13 -7.14
C HIS A 13 5.82 7.93 -7.31
N VAL A 14 6.23 6.69 -7.51
CA VAL A 14 7.63 6.30 -7.69
C VAL A 14 7.75 5.49 -8.95
N GLN A 15 8.71 5.84 -9.80
CA GLN A 15 9.07 5.05 -10.96
C GLN A 15 10.43 4.41 -10.71
N HIS A 16 10.54 3.10 -10.98
CA HIS A 16 11.78 2.36 -10.82
C HIS A 16 12.04 1.46 -12.03
N SER A 17 13.23 1.59 -12.62
CA SER A 17 13.68 0.78 -13.74
C SER A 17 14.52 -0.38 -13.24
N TYR A 18 14.06 -1.61 -13.47
CA TYR A 18 14.85 -2.83 -13.32
C TYR A 18 15.49 -3.22 -14.67
N PRO A 19 16.52 -4.07 -14.69
CA PRO A 19 17.20 -4.46 -15.93
C PRO A 19 16.30 -5.06 -17.02
N HIS A 20 15.13 -5.57 -16.66
CA HIS A 20 14.21 -6.26 -17.58
C HIS A 20 12.81 -5.65 -17.66
N TYR A 21 12.49 -4.67 -16.80
CA TYR A 21 11.15 -4.09 -16.74
C TYR A 21 11.15 -2.79 -15.93
N ASP A 22 10.16 -1.92 -16.20
CA ASP A 22 9.90 -0.71 -15.42
C ASP A 22 8.68 -0.92 -14.52
N ILE A 23 8.77 -0.44 -13.28
CA ILE A 23 7.64 -0.33 -12.36
C ILE A 23 7.23 1.14 -12.25
N ASP A 24 5.92 1.39 -12.42
CA ASP A 24 5.25 2.63 -12.02
C ASP A 24 4.40 2.34 -10.78
N PHE A 25 4.85 2.82 -9.63
CA PHE A 25 4.22 2.59 -8.33
C PHE A 25 3.43 3.82 -7.90
N ARG A 26 2.09 3.67 -7.77
CA ARG A 26 1.16 4.75 -7.43
C ARG A 26 0.31 4.36 -6.25
N VAL A 27 0.42 5.09 -5.15
CA VAL A 27 -0.38 4.86 -3.95
C VAL A 27 -1.40 5.97 -3.78
N TYR A 28 -2.64 5.57 -3.48
CA TYR A 28 -3.77 6.46 -3.24
C TYR A 28 -4.26 6.31 -1.82
N ARG A 29 -4.71 7.42 -1.23
CA ARG A 29 -5.44 7.39 0.03
C ARG A 29 -6.84 6.88 -0.24
N CYS A 30 -7.20 5.74 0.34
CA CYS A 30 -8.50 5.12 0.15
C CYS A 30 -9.22 4.96 1.49
N LYS A 31 -10.56 5.02 1.45
CA LYS A 31 -11.41 4.72 2.60
C LYS A 31 -12.37 3.59 2.24
N LEU A 32 -12.33 2.50 3.00
CA LEU A 32 -13.32 1.43 2.89
C LEU A 32 -14.66 1.96 3.43
N MET A 33 -15.66 2.05 2.56
CA MET A 33 -16.97 2.61 2.89
C MET A 33 -17.94 1.51 3.33
N ARG A 34 -17.91 0.36 2.64
CA ARG A 34 -18.78 -0.80 2.92
C ARG A 34 -18.14 -2.10 2.47
N GLY A 35 -18.61 -3.20 3.05
CA GLY A 35 -18.18 -4.56 2.75
C GLY A 35 -16.96 -4.98 3.56
N ASP A 36 -16.76 -6.30 3.62
CA ASP A 36 -15.63 -6.92 4.31
C ASP A 36 -14.56 -7.31 3.30
N ILE A 37 -13.28 -7.24 3.71
CA ILE A 37 -12.16 -7.66 2.86
C ILE A 37 -12.18 -9.19 2.70
N ASP A 38 -12.14 -9.63 1.45
CA ASP A 38 -12.09 -11.05 1.06
C ASP A 38 -10.76 -11.37 0.37
N HIS A 39 -10.19 -12.53 0.71
CA HIS A 39 -8.87 -13.00 0.26
C HIS A 39 -8.94 -13.69 -1.11
N LYS A 40 -9.42 -12.99 -2.14
CA LYS A 40 -9.63 -13.59 -3.47
C LYS A 40 -8.34 -14.11 -4.14
N LYS A 41 -7.21 -13.42 -3.92
CA LYS A 41 -5.89 -13.70 -4.52
C LYS A 41 -4.72 -13.37 -3.59
N VAL A 42 -4.98 -13.28 -2.30
CA VAL A 42 -3.99 -12.96 -1.26
C VAL A 42 -4.07 -14.02 -0.17
N HIS A 43 -2.96 -14.29 0.51
CA HIS A 43 -2.91 -15.32 1.54
C HIS A 43 -3.47 -14.85 2.89
N ASP A 44 -3.22 -13.60 3.26
CA ASP A 44 -3.71 -13.00 4.51
C ASP A 44 -3.87 -11.47 4.35
N HIS A 45 -4.63 -10.83 5.25
CA HIS A 45 -4.76 -9.37 5.36
C HIS A 45 -4.85 -8.97 6.83
N ARG A 46 -4.27 -7.82 7.18
CA ARG A 46 -4.36 -7.24 8.51
C ARG A 46 -4.53 -5.74 8.43
N TRP A 47 -5.44 -5.21 9.23
CA TRP A 47 -5.51 -3.78 9.51
C TRP A 47 -4.52 -3.48 10.62
N VAL A 48 -3.52 -2.66 10.31
CA VAL A 48 -2.45 -2.31 11.24
C VAL A 48 -2.33 -0.79 11.28
N SER A 49 -1.98 -0.28 12.45
CA SER A 49 -1.60 1.12 12.60
C SER A 49 -0.25 1.40 11.92
N PRO A 50 0.05 2.67 11.60
CA PRO A 50 1.36 3.08 11.12
C PRO A 50 2.54 2.51 11.94
N GLN A 51 2.40 2.48 13.27
CA GLN A 51 3.43 2.00 14.19
C GLN A 51 3.56 0.47 14.21
N GLU A 52 2.55 -0.28 13.76
CA GLU A 52 2.61 -1.74 13.69
C GLU A 52 3.14 -2.23 12.34
N MET A 53 3.26 -1.34 11.33
CA MET A 53 3.76 -1.73 10.01
C MET A 53 5.22 -2.19 10.05
N ASP A 54 6.04 -1.65 10.95
CA ASP A 54 7.45 -2.05 11.11
C ASP A 54 7.64 -3.51 11.58
N GLN A 55 6.58 -4.14 12.07
CA GLN A 55 6.56 -5.54 12.49
C GLN A 55 6.43 -6.52 11.32
N TYR A 56 6.23 -6.02 10.10
CA TYR A 56 6.04 -6.82 8.89
C TYR A 56 7.17 -6.56 7.90
N GLU A 57 7.71 -7.64 7.32
CA GLU A 57 8.73 -7.54 6.28
C GLU A 57 8.08 -7.09 4.97
N PHE A 58 8.57 -5.98 4.42
CA PHE A 58 8.19 -5.50 3.09
C PHE A 58 9.32 -5.78 2.09
N PRO A 59 9.01 -6.08 0.83
CA PRO A 59 10.02 -6.07 -0.22
C PRO A 59 10.70 -4.69 -0.30
N ALA A 60 11.97 -4.64 -0.70
CA ALA A 60 12.75 -3.39 -0.74
C ALA A 60 12.12 -2.26 -1.60
N ALA A 61 11.29 -2.62 -2.58
CA ALA A 61 10.53 -1.66 -3.39
C ALA A 61 9.40 -0.99 -2.58
N ASP A 62 8.77 -1.75 -1.69
CA ASP A 62 7.65 -1.33 -0.85
C ASP A 62 8.14 -0.64 0.43
N GLU A 63 9.27 -1.05 1.02
CA GLU A 63 9.82 -0.43 2.24
C GLU A 63 9.98 1.09 2.12
N LYS A 64 10.54 1.57 1.00
CA LYS A 64 10.69 3.02 0.76
C LYS A 64 9.35 3.74 0.67
N THR A 65 8.35 3.07 0.10
CA THR A 65 7.02 3.64 -0.07
C THR A 65 6.26 3.65 1.25
N VAL A 66 6.34 2.56 2.01
CA VAL A 66 5.80 2.45 3.37
C VAL A 66 6.40 3.55 4.26
N ALA A 67 7.73 3.75 4.24
CA ALA A 67 8.37 4.81 5.01
C ALA A 67 7.85 6.21 4.65
N GLN A 68 7.60 6.49 3.36
CA GLN A 68 7.00 7.75 2.91
C GLN A 68 5.52 7.89 3.33
N LEU A 69 4.75 6.79 3.36
CA LEU A 69 3.36 6.78 3.83
C LEU A 69 3.25 7.07 5.33
N LEU A 70 4.24 6.62 6.09
CA LEU A 70 4.30 6.76 7.55
C LEU A 70 4.82 8.12 8.02
N ASP A 71 5.17 9.02 7.09
CA ASP A 71 5.76 10.34 7.38
C ASP A 71 7.06 10.22 8.23
N LEU A 72 7.81 9.12 8.03
CA LEU A 72 9.11 8.88 8.68
C LEU A 72 10.25 9.67 8.03
N THR A 73 9.96 10.38 6.93
CA THR A 73 10.85 11.38 6.36
C THR A 73 10.51 12.75 6.95
N HIS A 74 11.36 13.19 7.89
CA HIS A 74 11.44 14.58 8.36
C HIS A 74 11.52 15.60 7.22
#